data_AF-A0A426ZGC0-F1
#
_entry.id   AF-A0A426ZGC0-F1
#
_cell.length_a   1.000
_cell.length_b   1.000
_cell.length_c   1.000
_cell.angle_alpha   90.00
_cell.angle_beta   90.00
_cell.angle_gamma   90.00
#
_symmetry.space_group_name_H-M   'P 1'
#
loop_
_entity.id
_entity.type
_entity.pdbx_description
1 polymer ?
#
loop_
_entity_poly.entity_id
_entity_poly.type
_entity_poly.pdbx_seq_one_letter_code
_entity_poly.pdbx_strand_id
1 'polypeptide(L)'
;MANSAETVVAASVADAVDLDPKEDDEHDSKEAVLLRYFLQEWELVKSLLDRIVAGGGVSSPTDVRKIRSIYQEQGQLLEPYLERIITPLMSIVRSKAMQLRDSSDEALEVIKPLCIIIYSLVTVCGYKSVVRFFPHQVSDLELAVDLLEMCHRTTSATSLRQESTGEMETKCVVLLWLYILVLIPFDIVSVDTSAVNIDNMCGSEPSPLVMRILEISKDYLSSAGPMRRMAGLLLARLLTRPDMTIAFSRFVYMLYHLY
;
A
#
# COMPACT_ATOMS: atom_id res chain seq x y z
N MET A 1 -16.37 -0.49 78.73
CA MET A 1 -15.06 -0.15 78.12
C MET A 1 -15.30 -0.16 76.62
N ALA A 2 -15.62 0.97 75.97
CA ALA A 2 -14.69 1.94 75.38
C ALA A 2 -13.62 1.24 74.51
N ASN A 3 -13.39 1.50 73.21
CA ASN A 3 -13.68 2.67 72.37
C ASN A 3 -13.40 2.32 70.86
N SER A 4 -13.99 3.09 69.93
CA SER A 4 -13.55 3.46 68.55
C SER A 4 -13.14 2.36 67.54
N ALA A 5 -13.85 2.15 66.41
CA ALA A 5 -14.03 2.98 65.20
C ALA A 5 -12.88 2.87 64.19
N GLU A 6 -13.12 2.20 63.05
CA GLU A 6 -12.81 2.73 61.71
C GLU A 6 -13.45 1.87 60.60
N THR A 7 -14.28 2.55 59.82
CA THR A 7 -14.99 2.09 58.62
C THR A 7 -14.16 2.50 57.41
N VAL A 8 -13.79 1.57 56.52
CA VAL A 8 -13.29 1.95 55.19
C VAL A 8 -14.05 1.15 54.13
N VAL A 9 -14.95 1.88 53.46
CA VAL A 9 -15.72 1.51 52.29
C VAL A 9 -14.79 1.50 51.08
N ALA A 10 -14.65 0.36 50.40
CA ALA A 10 -14.01 0.31 49.08
C ALA A 10 -15.02 0.76 48.03
N ALA A 11 -14.86 2.00 47.58
CA ALA A 11 -15.69 2.64 46.56
C ALA A 11 -15.35 2.11 45.16
N SER A 12 -16.41 1.80 44.39
CA SER A 12 -16.36 1.71 42.94
C SER A 12 -16.33 3.12 42.36
N VAL A 13 -15.43 3.41 41.43
CA VAL A 13 -15.56 4.59 40.55
C VAL A 13 -15.19 4.16 39.14
N ALA A 14 -16.23 3.88 38.36
CA ALA A 14 -16.20 4.06 36.93
C ALA A 14 -16.20 5.57 36.68
N ASP A 15 -15.07 6.12 36.25
CA ASP A 15 -15.00 7.52 35.86
C ASP A 15 -15.43 7.61 34.39
N ALA A 16 -16.70 7.95 34.21
CA ALA A 16 -17.24 8.42 32.96
C ALA A 16 -16.67 9.82 32.72
N VAL A 17 -15.84 9.97 31.68
CA VAL A 17 -15.43 11.29 31.22
C VAL A 17 -16.64 11.92 30.54
N ASP A 18 -17.28 12.82 31.28
CA ASP A 18 -18.38 13.67 30.83
C ASP A 18 -17.85 14.65 29.78
N LEU A 19 -18.45 14.61 28.57
CA LEU A 19 -18.11 15.49 27.45
C LEU A 19 -19.05 16.69 27.47
N ASP A 20 -18.70 17.75 28.20
CA ASP A 20 -19.39 19.05 28.14
C ASP A 20 -18.86 19.87 26.94
N PRO A 21 -19.71 20.32 25.98
CA PRO A 21 -19.25 20.90 24.72
C PRO A 21 -19.02 22.42 24.80
N LYS A 22 -18.27 22.90 25.81
CA LYS A 22 -17.81 24.31 25.91
C LYS A 22 -16.48 24.42 26.65
N GLU A 23 -15.40 23.89 26.08
CA GLU A 23 -14.06 24.27 26.50
C GLU A 23 -13.45 25.26 25.51
N ASP A 24 -12.92 26.34 26.08
CA ASP A 24 -12.38 27.53 25.46
C ASP A 24 -11.08 27.19 24.68
N ASP A 25 -11.15 27.14 23.34
CA ASP A 25 -10.03 26.83 22.44
C ASP A 25 -8.86 27.85 22.54
N GLU A 26 -9.00 28.91 23.34
CA GLU A 26 -8.04 30.02 23.43
C GLU A 26 -6.75 29.67 24.22
N HIS A 27 -6.73 28.52 24.92
CA HIS A 27 -5.59 28.08 25.74
C HIS A 27 -4.95 26.73 25.38
N ASP A 28 -5.52 25.98 24.43
CA ASP A 28 -4.91 24.72 24.00
C ASP A 28 -3.72 24.95 23.06
N SER A 29 -2.70 24.09 23.19
CA SER A 29 -1.61 24.08 22.21
C SER A 29 -2.20 23.78 20.83
N LYS A 30 -1.70 24.44 19.78
CA LYS A 30 -2.17 24.22 18.39
C LYS A 30 -2.25 22.75 18.01
N GLU A 31 -1.35 21.93 18.55
CA GLU A 31 -1.29 20.48 18.34
C GLU A 31 -2.46 19.72 19.00
N ALA A 32 -2.89 20.12 20.20
CA ALA A 32 -4.04 19.54 20.90
C ALA A 32 -5.36 19.84 20.16
N VAL A 33 -5.52 21.08 19.68
CA VAL A 33 -6.68 21.49 18.87
C VAL A 33 -6.73 20.67 17.58
N LEU A 34 -5.60 20.58 16.85
CA LEU A 34 -5.52 19.80 15.61
C LEU A 34 -5.82 18.31 15.82
N LEU A 35 -5.33 17.73 16.92
CA LEU A 35 -5.62 16.34 17.28
C LEU A 35 -7.12 16.11 17.56
N ARG A 36 -7.80 17.04 18.24
CA ARG A 36 -9.26 16.96 18.49
C ARG A 36 -10.05 16.97 17.17
N TYR A 37 -9.71 17.87 16.23
CA TYR A 37 -10.35 17.90 14.91
C TYR A 37 -10.06 16.62 14.11
N PHE A 38 -8.81 16.14 14.14
CA PHE A 38 -8.43 14.89 13.47
C PHE A 38 -9.22 13.69 14.01
N LEU A 39 -9.44 13.59 15.33
CA LEU A 39 -10.21 12.49 15.93
C LEU A 39 -11.68 12.49 15.49
N GLN A 40 -12.28 13.67 15.28
CA GLN A 40 -13.64 13.78 14.74
C GLN A 40 -13.69 13.34 13.27
N GLU A 41 -12.73 13.79 12.46
CA GLU A 41 -12.62 13.38 11.06
C GLU A 41 -12.30 11.89 10.92
N TRP A 42 -11.56 11.32 11.88
CA TRP A 42 -11.22 9.91 11.90
C TRP A 42 -12.43 9.00 12.01
N GLU A 43 -13.43 9.32 12.83
CA GLU A 43 -14.65 8.50 12.91
C GLU A 43 -15.42 8.50 11.58
N LEU A 44 -15.39 9.62 10.85
CA LEU A 44 -15.92 9.66 9.48
C LEU A 44 -15.10 8.75 8.55
N VAL A 45 -13.77 8.85 8.53
CA VAL A 45 -12.96 7.99 7.65
C VAL A 45 -13.09 6.52 8.02
N LYS A 46 -13.12 6.19 9.30
CA LYS A 46 -13.37 4.84 9.80
C LYS A 46 -14.71 4.31 9.28
N SER A 47 -15.79 5.09 9.36
CA SER A 47 -17.08 4.71 8.79
C SER A 47 -17.01 4.50 7.28
N LEU A 48 -16.30 5.37 6.54
CA LEU A 48 -16.07 5.18 5.09
C LEU A 48 -15.32 3.87 4.81
N LEU A 49 -14.26 3.60 5.59
CA LEU A 49 -13.44 2.41 5.47
C LEU A 49 -14.24 1.14 5.77
N ASP A 50 -15.03 1.14 6.85
CA ASP A 50 -15.88 0.01 7.23
C ASP A 50 -16.88 -0.32 6.11
N ARG A 51 -17.43 0.70 5.44
CA ARG A 51 -18.29 0.49 4.26
C ARG A 51 -17.53 -0.09 3.07
N ILE A 52 -16.32 0.42 2.78
CA ILE A 52 -15.47 -0.11 1.70
C ILE A 52 -15.12 -1.57 1.96
N VAL A 53 -14.80 -1.92 3.21
CA VAL A 53 -14.46 -3.29 3.62
C VAL A 53 -15.68 -4.20 3.53
N ALA A 54 -16.83 -3.79 4.07
CA ALA A 54 -18.07 -4.56 3.98
C ALA A 54 -18.53 -4.77 2.53
N GLY A 55 -18.31 -3.80 1.66
CA GLY A 55 -18.61 -3.88 0.23
C GLY A 55 -17.56 -4.61 -0.62
N GLY A 56 -16.39 -4.90 -0.06
CA GLY A 56 -15.26 -5.49 -0.82
C GLY A 56 -14.74 -4.58 -1.94
N GLY A 57 -14.90 -3.26 -1.81
CA GLY A 57 -14.58 -2.28 -2.84
C GLY A 57 -15.18 -0.91 -2.57
N VAL A 58 -14.80 0.08 -3.39
CA VAL A 58 -15.34 1.44 -3.27
C VAL A 58 -16.67 1.54 -4.01
N SER A 59 -17.76 1.77 -3.27
CA SER A 59 -19.10 1.92 -3.86
C SER A 59 -19.36 3.29 -4.50
N SER A 60 -18.67 4.35 -4.05
CA SER A 60 -18.82 5.70 -4.57
C SER A 60 -17.47 6.41 -4.73
N PRO A 61 -17.18 7.04 -5.88
CA PRO A 61 -15.94 7.80 -6.07
C PRO A 61 -15.84 9.00 -5.11
N THR A 62 -16.95 9.46 -4.53
CA THR A 62 -16.95 10.52 -3.50
C THR A 62 -16.21 10.09 -2.25
N ASP A 63 -16.23 8.80 -1.90
CA ASP A 63 -15.63 8.30 -0.66
C ASP A 63 -14.11 8.38 -0.77
N VAL A 64 -13.54 8.05 -1.94
CA VAL A 64 -12.12 8.24 -2.23
C VAL A 64 -11.71 9.71 -2.12
N ARG A 65 -12.51 10.64 -2.67
CA ARG A 65 -12.20 12.08 -2.60
C ARG A 65 -12.21 12.59 -1.16
N LYS A 66 -13.19 12.19 -0.35
CA LYS A 66 -13.30 12.59 1.05
C LYS A 66 -12.14 12.08 1.90
N ILE A 67 -11.78 10.79 1.73
CA ILE A 67 -10.64 10.20 2.41
C ILE A 67 -9.35 10.95 2.02
N ARG A 68 -9.18 11.23 0.73
CA ARG A 68 -8.01 11.98 0.23
C ARG A 68 -7.94 13.41 0.79
N SER A 69 -9.06 14.14 0.84
CA SER A 69 -9.06 15.53 1.32
C SER A 69 -8.69 15.65 2.79
N ILE A 70 -9.17 14.72 3.63
CA ILE A 70 -8.86 14.69 5.07
C ILE A 70 -7.35 14.47 5.30
N TYR A 71 -6.72 13.67 4.44
CA TYR A 71 -5.32 13.27 4.64
C TYR A 71 -4.28 14.16 4.00
N GLN A 72 -4.64 15.02 3.04
CA GLN A 72 -3.67 15.93 2.42
C GLN A 72 -3.17 17.03 3.37
N GLU A 73 -3.97 17.40 4.36
CA GLU A 73 -3.67 18.53 5.24
C GLU A 73 -2.75 18.13 6.44
N GLN A 74 -2.79 16.88 6.92
CA GLN A 74 -2.15 16.51 8.20
C GLN A 74 -1.53 15.09 8.24
N GLY A 75 -0.39 14.93 7.55
CA GLY A 75 0.28 13.62 7.43
C GLY A 75 0.83 12.98 8.70
N GLN A 76 1.27 13.78 9.67
CA GLN A 76 1.95 13.26 10.86
C GLN A 76 0.97 12.59 11.85
N LEU A 77 -0.29 13.03 11.88
CA LEU A 77 -1.31 12.47 12.76
C LEU A 77 -1.82 11.09 12.28
N LEU A 78 -1.47 10.69 11.06
CA LEU A 78 -1.97 9.46 10.44
C LEU A 78 -1.17 8.22 10.79
N GLU A 79 0.09 8.36 11.20
CA GLU A 79 0.98 7.21 11.43
C GLU A 79 0.39 6.15 12.38
N PRO A 80 -0.26 6.50 13.51
CA PRO A 80 -0.88 5.53 14.41
C PRO A 80 -2.05 4.75 13.78
N TYR A 81 -2.66 5.30 12.73
CA TYR A 81 -3.86 4.78 12.10
C TYR A 81 -3.58 4.06 10.78
N LEU A 82 -2.36 4.20 10.24
CA LEU A 82 -1.97 3.61 8.95
C LEU A 82 -2.24 2.11 8.90
N GLU A 83 -1.92 1.35 9.95
CA GLU A 83 -2.18 -0.09 9.98
C GLU A 83 -3.66 -0.40 9.76
N ARG A 84 -4.54 0.34 10.47
CA ARG A 84 -5.98 0.12 10.43
C ARG A 84 -6.59 0.50 9.08
N ILE A 85 -5.96 1.40 8.32
CA ILE A 85 -6.40 1.79 6.98
C ILE A 85 -5.80 0.87 5.92
N ILE A 86 -4.49 0.69 5.92
CA ILE A 86 -3.75 0.02 4.83
C ILE A 86 -4.02 -1.48 4.80
N THR A 87 -4.02 -2.13 5.96
CA THR A 87 -4.20 -3.60 6.06
C THR A 87 -5.49 -4.07 5.40
N PRO A 88 -6.68 -3.52 5.73
CA PRO A 88 -7.92 -3.95 5.08
C PRO A 88 -7.97 -3.59 3.58
N LEU A 89 -7.46 -2.42 3.17
CA LEU A 89 -7.45 -2.05 1.75
C LEU A 89 -6.58 -3.00 0.93
N MET A 90 -5.38 -3.31 1.42
CA MET A 90 -4.49 -4.28 0.75
C MET A 90 -5.04 -5.70 0.78
N SER A 91 -5.83 -6.07 1.80
CA SER A 91 -6.53 -7.36 1.83
C SER A 91 -7.51 -7.48 0.66
N ILE A 92 -8.27 -6.42 0.37
CA ILE A 92 -9.19 -6.37 -0.78
C ILE A 92 -8.40 -6.39 -2.09
N VAL A 93 -7.34 -5.58 -2.21
CA VAL A 93 -6.48 -5.55 -3.41
C VAL A 93 -5.92 -6.95 -3.70
N ARG A 94 -5.41 -7.64 -2.68
CA ARG A 94 -4.90 -9.01 -2.79
C ARG A 94 -5.99 -10.00 -3.22
N SER A 95 -7.16 -9.94 -2.59
CA SER A 95 -8.30 -10.81 -2.92
C SER A 95 -8.76 -10.63 -4.37
N LYS A 96 -8.84 -9.38 -4.83
CA LYS A 96 -9.18 -9.05 -6.23
C LYS A 96 -8.06 -9.42 -7.20
N ALA A 97 -6.80 -9.29 -6.80
CA ALA A 97 -5.68 -9.76 -7.59
C ALA A 97 -5.76 -11.29 -7.81
N MET A 98 -6.20 -12.06 -6.83
CA MET A 98 -6.33 -13.52 -6.99
C MET A 98 -7.42 -13.91 -8.00
N GLN A 99 -8.45 -13.08 -8.15
CA GLN A 99 -9.56 -13.28 -9.09
C GLN A 99 -9.22 -12.87 -10.54
N LEU A 100 -8.02 -12.32 -10.78
CA LEU A 100 -7.60 -11.81 -12.09
C LEU A 100 -7.60 -12.84 -13.21
N ARG A 101 -7.52 -14.13 -12.88
CA ARG A 101 -7.48 -15.21 -13.88
C ARG A 101 -8.83 -15.39 -14.59
N ASP A 102 -9.93 -14.92 -13.98
CA ASP A 102 -11.29 -15.14 -14.49
C ASP A 102 -11.97 -13.87 -15.01
N SER A 103 -11.74 -12.70 -14.38
CA SER A 103 -12.39 -11.42 -14.76
C SER A 103 -11.53 -10.17 -14.50
N SER A 104 -10.49 -10.00 -15.33
CA SER A 104 -9.44 -8.98 -15.18
C SER A 104 -9.95 -7.52 -15.08
N ASP A 105 -10.91 -7.14 -15.92
CA ASP A 105 -11.36 -5.74 -15.99
C ASP A 105 -12.20 -5.34 -14.76
N GLU A 106 -13.08 -6.23 -14.29
CA GLU A 106 -13.89 -6.00 -13.10
C GLU A 106 -13.04 -5.89 -11.83
N ALA A 107 -12.01 -6.73 -11.72
CA ALA A 107 -11.07 -6.67 -10.61
C ALA A 107 -10.30 -5.33 -10.61
N LEU A 108 -9.86 -4.85 -11.78
CA LEU A 108 -9.16 -3.57 -11.89
C LEU A 108 -10.04 -2.38 -11.51
N GLU A 109 -11.32 -2.38 -11.87
CA GLU A 109 -12.24 -1.30 -11.49
C GLU A 109 -12.45 -1.21 -9.97
N VAL A 110 -12.28 -2.32 -9.25
CA VAL A 110 -12.27 -2.32 -7.78
C VAL A 110 -10.91 -1.90 -7.21
N ILE A 111 -9.81 -2.39 -7.78
CA ILE A 111 -8.45 -2.14 -7.30
C ILE A 111 -8.07 -0.66 -7.43
N LYS A 112 -8.37 -0.03 -8.58
CA LYS A 112 -7.96 1.35 -8.90
C LYS A 112 -8.37 2.36 -7.82
N PRO A 113 -9.65 2.46 -7.39
CA PRO A 113 -10.06 3.35 -6.29
C PRO A 113 -9.32 3.12 -4.97
N LEU A 114 -9.04 1.86 -4.62
CA LEU A 114 -8.31 1.51 -3.39
C LEU A 114 -6.86 1.98 -3.47
N CYS A 115 -6.22 1.77 -4.63
CA CYS A 115 -4.87 2.23 -4.89
C CYS A 115 -4.75 3.76 -4.87
N ILE A 116 -5.79 4.52 -5.26
CA ILE A 116 -5.80 5.98 -5.10
C ILE A 116 -5.70 6.37 -3.62
N ILE A 117 -6.45 5.70 -2.73
CA ILE A 117 -6.40 5.95 -1.29
C ILE A 117 -5.01 5.61 -0.74
N ILE A 118 -4.51 4.40 -1.03
CA ILE A 118 -3.22 3.92 -0.56
C ILE A 118 -2.09 4.84 -1.05
N TYR A 119 -2.10 5.20 -2.33
CA TYR A 119 -1.07 6.07 -2.90
C TYR A 119 -1.12 7.48 -2.31
N SER A 120 -2.31 8.00 -2.00
CA SER A 120 -2.44 9.29 -1.29
C SER A 120 -1.73 9.23 0.07
N LEU A 121 -1.92 8.15 0.82
CA LEU A 121 -1.21 7.94 2.09
C LEU A 121 0.31 7.77 1.90
N VAL A 122 0.75 7.11 0.83
CA VAL A 122 2.18 7.00 0.46
C VAL A 122 2.78 8.38 0.22
N THR A 123 2.06 9.31 -0.43
CA THR A 123 2.56 10.65 -0.72
C THR A 123 2.67 11.53 0.53
N VAL A 124 1.75 11.35 1.47
CA VAL A 124 1.64 12.19 2.67
C VAL A 124 2.51 11.65 3.82
N CYS A 125 2.42 10.36 4.13
CA CYS A 125 3.14 9.73 5.25
C CYS A 125 4.52 9.20 4.84
N GLY A 126 4.79 9.13 3.53
CA GLY A 126 5.99 8.52 2.97
C GLY A 126 5.86 7.00 2.80
N TYR A 127 6.43 6.49 1.71
CA TYR A 127 6.29 5.08 1.33
C TYR A 127 6.74 4.11 2.43
N LYS A 128 7.83 4.40 3.15
CA LYS A 128 8.35 3.52 4.22
C LYS A 128 7.35 3.33 5.36
N SER A 129 6.51 4.34 5.62
CA SER A 129 5.48 4.26 6.65
C SER A 129 4.28 3.43 6.25
N VAL A 130 4.01 3.36 4.95
CA VAL A 130 2.85 2.63 4.41
C VAL A 130 3.19 1.18 4.08
N VAL A 131 4.32 0.90 3.41
CA VAL A 131 4.64 -0.45 2.90
C VAL A 131 4.82 -1.50 3.99
N ARG A 132 5.13 -1.10 5.22
CA ARG A 132 5.23 -2.02 6.37
C ARG A 132 3.92 -2.73 6.70
N PHE A 133 2.79 -2.22 6.20
CA PHE A 133 1.45 -2.79 6.40
C PHE A 133 0.94 -3.54 5.16
N PHE A 134 1.77 -3.73 4.13
CA PHE A 134 1.39 -4.51 2.96
C PHE A 134 1.44 -6.02 3.29
N PRO A 135 0.82 -6.89 2.47
CA PRO A 135 0.97 -8.34 2.61
C PRO A 135 2.41 -8.77 2.32
N HIS A 136 2.98 -9.61 3.19
CA HIS A 136 4.38 -10.08 3.10
C HIS A 136 4.47 -11.60 2.86
N GLN A 137 3.48 -12.22 2.22
CA GLN A 137 3.55 -13.66 1.96
C GLN A 137 4.36 -13.91 0.69
N VAL A 138 5.26 -14.88 0.74
CA VAL A 138 6.11 -15.25 -0.41
C VAL A 138 5.27 -15.64 -1.63
N SER A 139 4.13 -16.29 -1.40
CA SER A 139 3.15 -16.65 -2.43
C SER A 139 2.52 -15.46 -3.15
N ASP A 140 2.64 -14.25 -2.59
CA ASP A 140 2.10 -13.03 -3.20
C ASP A 140 3.03 -12.44 -4.27
N LEU A 141 4.25 -12.95 -4.42
CA LEU A 141 5.21 -12.43 -5.41
C LEU A 141 4.69 -12.58 -6.83
N GLU A 142 4.37 -13.80 -7.26
CA GLU A 142 3.85 -14.06 -8.60
C GLU A 142 2.54 -13.30 -8.84
N LEU A 143 1.67 -13.26 -7.83
CA LEU A 143 0.42 -12.51 -7.84
C LEU A 143 0.64 -11.01 -8.11
N ALA A 144 1.61 -10.40 -7.43
CA ALA A 144 1.93 -8.99 -7.60
C ALA A 144 2.57 -8.70 -8.98
N VAL A 145 3.36 -9.63 -9.52
CA VAL A 145 3.92 -9.52 -10.88
C VAL A 145 2.82 -9.61 -11.94
N ASP A 146 1.89 -10.56 -11.80
CA ASP A 146 0.75 -10.73 -12.71
C ASP A 146 -0.14 -9.47 -12.75
N LEU A 147 -0.45 -8.91 -11.58
CA LEU A 147 -1.17 -7.65 -11.46
C LEU A 147 -0.40 -6.49 -12.12
N LEU A 148 0.91 -6.40 -11.90
CA LEU A 148 1.74 -5.34 -12.51
C LEU A 148 1.74 -5.41 -14.03
N GLU A 149 1.92 -6.61 -14.60
CA GLU A 149 1.96 -6.82 -16.05
C GLU A 149 0.64 -6.44 -16.70
N MET A 150 -0.48 -6.85 -16.10
CA MET A 150 -1.79 -6.46 -16.58
C MET A 150 -1.95 -4.92 -16.54
N CYS A 151 -1.61 -4.27 -15.43
CA CYS A 151 -1.65 -2.81 -15.34
C CYS A 151 -0.73 -2.13 -16.37
N HIS A 152 0.41 -2.74 -16.69
CA HIS A 152 1.33 -2.24 -17.72
C HIS A 152 0.67 -2.26 -19.11
N ARG A 153 -0.04 -3.35 -19.46
CA ARG A 153 -0.75 -3.52 -20.74
C ARG A 153 -1.98 -2.62 -20.89
N THR A 154 -2.73 -2.40 -19.82
CA THR A 154 -3.98 -1.61 -19.81
C THR A 154 -3.73 -0.08 -19.87
N THR A 155 -2.62 0.38 -20.44
CA THR A 155 -2.33 1.83 -20.53
C THR A 155 -3.41 2.52 -21.39
N SER A 156 -4.35 3.22 -20.74
CA SER A 156 -5.48 3.85 -21.40
C SER A 156 -5.13 5.24 -21.95
N ALA A 157 -5.65 5.56 -23.14
CA ALA A 157 -5.36 6.77 -23.92
C ALA A 157 -6.00 8.07 -23.38
N THR A 158 -6.67 8.02 -22.22
CA THR A 158 -7.46 9.15 -21.71
C THR A 158 -6.69 9.97 -20.68
N SER A 159 -5.73 10.76 -21.16
CA SER A 159 -5.07 11.83 -20.40
C SER A 159 -5.95 13.10 -20.33
N LEU A 160 -7.23 12.99 -19.97
CA LEU A 160 -8.08 14.16 -19.74
C LEU A 160 -8.12 14.43 -18.22
N ARG A 161 -7.48 15.55 -17.86
CA ARG A 161 -6.96 15.96 -16.55
C ARG A 161 -7.97 16.20 -15.42
N GLN A 162 -9.18 15.63 -15.44
CA GLN A 162 -10.19 16.02 -14.44
C GLN A 162 -10.17 15.16 -13.16
N GLU A 163 -9.88 13.86 -13.23
CA GLU A 163 -9.78 12.97 -12.06
C GLU A 163 -8.75 11.86 -12.32
N SER A 164 -8.02 11.42 -11.29
CA SER A 164 -7.11 10.29 -11.43
C SER A 164 -7.90 9.02 -11.74
N THR A 165 -7.57 8.36 -12.85
CA THR A 165 -8.16 7.06 -13.22
C THR A 165 -7.68 5.92 -12.32
N GLY A 166 -6.76 6.18 -11.39
CA GLY A 166 -6.18 5.17 -10.49
C GLY A 166 -5.16 4.26 -11.16
N GLU A 167 -4.93 4.37 -12.47
CA GLU A 167 -3.98 3.53 -13.21
C GLU A 167 -2.54 3.71 -12.73
N MET A 168 -2.14 4.98 -12.56
CA MET A 168 -0.80 5.33 -12.14
C MET A 168 -0.56 4.98 -10.67
N GLU A 169 -1.55 5.21 -9.82
CA GLU A 169 -1.54 4.85 -8.40
C GLU A 169 -1.46 3.35 -8.21
N THR A 170 -2.21 2.57 -9.00
CA THR A 170 -2.15 1.11 -8.98
C THR A 170 -0.74 0.63 -9.34
N LYS A 171 -0.15 1.13 -10.44
CA LYS A 171 1.24 0.81 -10.81
C LYS A 171 2.22 1.13 -9.67
N CYS A 172 2.09 2.30 -9.04
CA CYS A 172 2.97 2.69 -7.93
C CYS A 172 2.80 1.81 -6.68
N VAL A 173 1.57 1.50 -6.30
CA VAL A 173 1.27 0.63 -5.14
C VAL A 173 1.79 -0.78 -5.39
N VAL A 174 1.61 -1.34 -6.58
CA VAL A 174 2.11 -2.68 -6.92
C VAL A 174 3.63 -2.73 -6.96
N LEU A 175 4.30 -1.70 -7.50
CA LEU A 175 5.77 -1.59 -7.43
C LEU A 175 6.29 -1.56 -5.99
N LEU A 176 5.58 -0.85 -5.10
CA LEU A 176 5.90 -0.80 -3.67
C LEU A 176 5.61 -2.13 -2.96
N TRP A 177 4.60 -2.87 -3.42
CA TRP A 177 4.31 -4.22 -2.92
C TRP A 177 5.39 -5.21 -3.34
N LEU A 178 5.81 -5.19 -4.59
CA LEU A 178 6.98 -5.96 -5.04
C LEU A 178 8.24 -5.57 -4.28
N TYR A 179 8.45 -4.27 -4.00
CA TYR A 179 9.60 -3.80 -3.22
C TYR A 179 9.68 -4.49 -1.85
N ILE A 180 8.54 -4.61 -1.15
CA ILE A 180 8.53 -5.26 0.17
C ILE A 180 8.63 -6.78 0.08
N LEU A 181 8.10 -7.40 -0.98
CA LEU A 181 8.22 -8.82 -1.20
C LEU A 181 9.66 -9.24 -1.53
N VAL A 182 10.39 -8.51 -2.38
CA VAL A 182 11.78 -8.87 -2.74
C VAL A 182 12.77 -8.73 -1.57
N LEU A 183 12.40 -8.02 -0.51
CA LEU A 183 13.18 -7.86 0.72
C LEU A 183 13.17 -9.12 1.61
N ILE A 184 12.20 -10.02 1.43
CA ILE A 184 12.08 -11.23 2.23
C ILE A 184 13.17 -12.23 1.81
N PRO A 185 13.89 -12.87 2.75
CA PRO A 185 14.95 -13.83 2.45
C PRO A 185 14.37 -15.20 2.04
N PHE A 186 13.93 -15.33 0.78
CA PHE A 186 13.51 -16.59 0.16
C PHE A 186 14.08 -16.69 -1.25
N ASP A 187 14.20 -17.88 -1.81
CA ASP A 187 14.63 -18.06 -3.20
C ASP A 187 13.49 -17.73 -4.18
N ILE A 188 13.66 -16.72 -5.04
CA ILE A 188 12.63 -16.32 -6.01
C ILE A 188 12.31 -17.45 -7.00
N VAL A 189 13.30 -18.27 -7.35
CA VAL A 189 13.13 -19.40 -8.28
C VAL A 189 12.12 -20.40 -7.72
N SER A 190 12.05 -20.56 -6.39
CA SER A 190 11.12 -21.49 -5.74
C SER A 190 9.63 -21.11 -5.87
N VAL A 191 9.34 -19.85 -6.21
CA VAL A 191 7.97 -19.30 -6.36
C VAL A 191 7.59 -19.16 -7.83
N ASP A 192 8.56 -19.32 -8.74
CA ASP A 192 8.34 -19.13 -10.17
C ASP A 192 7.62 -20.35 -10.77
N THR A 193 6.29 -20.32 -10.76
CA THR A 193 5.46 -21.40 -11.35
C THR A 193 5.74 -21.59 -12.85
N SER A 194 6.29 -20.57 -13.53
CA SER A 194 6.66 -20.66 -14.94
C SER A 194 8.03 -21.31 -15.20
N ALA A 195 8.85 -21.52 -14.15
CA ALA A 195 10.16 -22.16 -14.24
C ALA A 195 10.09 -23.70 -14.43
N VAL A 196 8.92 -24.31 -14.23
CA VAL A 196 8.72 -25.78 -14.27
C VAL A 196 9.01 -26.41 -15.66
N ASN A 197 9.13 -25.61 -16.72
CA ASN A 197 9.46 -26.09 -18.07
C ASN A 197 10.91 -25.80 -18.53
N ILE A 198 11.76 -25.23 -17.68
CA ILE A 198 13.14 -24.83 -18.04
C ILE A 198 14.17 -25.80 -17.44
N ASP A 199 13.84 -27.10 -17.35
CA ASP A 199 14.77 -28.14 -16.88
C ASP A 199 15.95 -28.40 -17.83
N ASN A 200 16.12 -27.63 -18.92
CA ASN A 200 17.14 -27.88 -19.94
C ASN A 200 17.93 -26.65 -20.44
N MET A 201 17.82 -25.48 -19.81
CA MET A 201 18.63 -24.31 -20.22
C MET A 201 19.42 -23.77 -19.02
N CYS A 202 20.62 -24.35 -18.86
CA CYS A 202 21.86 -23.75 -18.35
C CYS A 202 21.72 -22.40 -17.62
N GLY A 203 22.22 -22.31 -16.37
CA GLY A 203 22.24 -21.13 -15.48
C GLY A 203 22.94 -19.87 -16.02
N SER A 204 22.46 -19.38 -17.16
CA SER A 204 22.92 -18.23 -17.92
C SER A 204 21.83 -17.16 -18.03
N GLU A 205 20.57 -17.48 -17.72
CA GLU A 205 19.45 -16.54 -17.78
C GLU A 205 18.75 -16.43 -16.42
N PRO A 206 18.28 -15.23 -16.03
CA PRO A 206 17.47 -15.05 -14.83
C PRO A 206 16.13 -15.80 -14.96
N SER A 207 15.49 -16.09 -13.82
CA SER A 207 14.17 -16.73 -13.83
C SER A 207 13.16 -15.88 -14.62
N PRO A 208 12.18 -16.50 -15.32
CA PRO A 208 11.18 -15.76 -16.08
C PRO A 208 10.44 -14.70 -15.25
N LEU A 209 10.13 -15.00 -13.99
CA LEU A 209 9.50 -14.05 -13.07
C LEU A 209 10.41 -12.84 -12.81
N VAL A 210 11.71 -13.05 -12.59
CA VAL A 210 12.69 -11.97 -12.45
C VAL A 210 12.79 -11.16 -13.75
N MET A 211 12.83 -11.82 -14.90
CA MET A 211 12.87 -11.15 -16.22
C MET A 211 11.65 -10.24 -16.44
N ARG A 212 10.43 -10.71 -16.13
CA ARG A 212 9.20 -9.90 -16.20
C ARG A 212 9.32 -8.63 -15.33
N ILE A 213 9.83 -8.75 -14.10
CA ILE A 213 10.06 -7.59 -13.22
C ILE A 213 11.07 -6.62 -13.84
N LEU A 214 12.18 -7.12 -14.39
CA LEU A 214 13.23 -6.30 -14.99
C LEU A 214 12.72 -5.52 -16.21
N GLU A 215 11.99 -6.17 -17.11
CA GLU A 215 11.47 -5.57 -18.34
C GLU A 215 10.48 -4.44 -18.03
N ILE A 216 9.48 -4.72 -17.20
CA ILE A 216 8.48 -3.70 -16.81
C ILE A 216 9.14 -2.55 -16.07
N SER A 217 10.05 -2.85 -15.13
CA SER A 217 10.74 -1.82 -14.35
C SER A 217 11.63 -0.95 -15.23
N LYS A 218 12.28 -1.51 -16.25
CA LYS A 218 13.08 -0.77 -17.23
C LYS A 218 12.22 0.27 -17.97
N ASP A 219 11.03 -0.11 -18.43
CA ASP A 219 10.15 0.81 -19.12
C ASP A 219 9.71 1.97 -18.20
N TYR A 220 9.48 1.67 -16.92
CA TYR A 220 9.17 2.68 -15.91
C TYR A 220 10.36 3.57 -15.54
N LEU A 221 11.60 3.09 -15.63
CA LEU A 221 12.78 3.94 -15.46
C LEU A 221 12.86 5.02 -16.55
N SER A 222 12.46 4.67 -17.78
CA SER A 222 12.38 5.60 -18.92
C SER A 222 11.20 6.59 -18.77
N SER A 223 10.11 6.19 -18.12
CA SER A 223 8.95 7.04 -17.88
C SER A 223 9.28 8.24 -16.97
N ALA A 224 8.62 9.39 -17.18
CA ALA A 224 8.68 10.51 -16.23
C ALA A 224 7.61 10.34 -15.14
N GLY A 225 7.97 10.63 -13.88
CA GLY A 225 7.03 10.65 -12.77
C GLY A 225 7.35 9.65 -11.65
N PRO A 226 6.40 9.42 -10.73
CA PRO A 226 6.62 8.62 -9.52
C PRO A 226 6.93 7.14 -9.80
N MET A 227 6.46 6.60 -10.93
CA MET A 227 6.76 5.23 -11.36
C MET A 227 8.27 4.99 -11.49
N ARG A 228 9.03 5.95 -12.03
CA ARG A 228 10.51 5.88 -12.13
C ARG A 228 11.15 5.66 -10.76
N ARG A 229 10.71 6.41 -9.75
CA ARG A 229 11.25 6.33 -8.39
C ARG A 229 10.94 4.97 -7.77
N MET A 230 9.69 4.51 -7.88
CA MET A 230 9.26 3.23 -7.28
C MET A 230 9.91 2.03 -7.98
N ALA A 231 10.01 2.04 -9.32
CA ALA A 231 10.73 1.03 -10.08
C ALA A 231 12.22 0.99 -9.72
N GLY A 232 12.86 2.16 -9.55
CA GLY A 232 14.24 2.23 -9.07
C GLY A 232 14.44 1.63 -7.68
N LEU A 233 13.49 1.85 -6.75
CA LEU A 233 13.53 1.23 -5.41
C LEU A 233 13.42 -0.29 -5.47
N LEU A 234 12.48 -0.81 -6.28
CA LEU A 234 12.31 -2.24 -6.51
C LEU A 234 13.57 -2.86 -7.09
N LEU A 235 14.09 -2.30 -8.20
CA LEU A 235 15.29 -2.80 -8.86
C LEU A 235 16.52 -2.76 -7.95
N ALA A 236 16.70 -1.69 -7.19
CA ALA A 236 17.81 -1.59 -6.25
C ALA A 236 17.79 -2.71 -5.22
N ARG A 237 16.62 -3.12 -4.73
CA ARG A 237 16.51 -4.24 -3.78
C ARG A 237 16.61 -5.59 -4.45
N LEU A 238 15.94 -5.79 -5.58
CA LEU A 238 16.01 -7.04 -6.33
C LEU A 238 17.45 -7.37 -6.75
N LEU A 239 18.15 -6.42 -7.38
CA LEU A 239 19.47 -6.64 -7.97
C LEU A 239 20.61 -6.72 -6.95
N THR A 240 20.40 -6.29 -5.71
CA THR A 240 21.40 -6.37 -4.64
C THR A 240 21.28 -7.65 -3.81
N ARG A 241 20.32 -8.52 -4.12
CA ARG A 241 20.21 -9.82 -3.46
C ARG A 241 21.37 -10.74 -3.86
N PRO A 242 21.85 -11.60 -2.96
CA PRO A 242 22.99 -12.48 -3.24
C PRO A 242 22.72 -13.51 -4.34
N ASP A 243 21.46 -13.88 -4.56
CA ASP A 243 20.99 -14.82 -5.57
C ASP A 243 20.73 -14.19 -6.96
N MET A 244 20.93 -12.88 -7.11
CA MET A 244 20.54 -12.13 -8.32
C MET A 244 21.73 -11.66 -9.17
N THR A 245 22.89 -12.32 -9.08
CA THR A 245 24.10 -11.94 -9.83
C THR A 245 23.90 -11.99 -11.35
N ILE A 246 23.24 -13.04 -11.85
CA ILE A 246 22.93 -13.18 -13.29
C ILE A 246 21.97 -12.07 -13.75
N ALA A 247 20.95 -11.77 -12.96
CA ALA A 247 19.99 -10.69 -13.21
C ALA A 247 20.68 -9.31 -13.22
N PHE A 248 21.61 -9.08 -12.29
CA PHE A 248 22.40 -7.86 -12.24
C PHE A 248 23.27 -7.70 -13.48
N SER A 249 24.02 -8.73 -13.88
CA SER A 249 24.84 -8.69 -15.10
C SER A 249 23.98 -8.42 -16.34
N ARG A 250 22.79 -9.04 -16.44
CA ARG A 250 21.85 -8.80 -17.54
C ARG A 250 21.33 -7.37 -17.55
N PHE A 251 20.92 -6.84 -16.40
CA PHE A 251 20.44 -5.47 -16.30
C PHE A 251 21.51 -4.45 -16.69
N VAL A 252 22.74 -4.64 -16.22
CA VAL A 252 23.89 -3.80 -16.57
C VAL A 252 24.15 -3.85 -18.09
N TYR A 253 24.16 -5.04 -18.69
CA TYR A 253 24.27 -5.18 -20.15
C TYR A 253 23.16 -4.44 -20.90
N MET A 254 21.91 -4.53 -20.43
CA MET A 254 20.79 -3.81 -21.03
C MET A 254 20.96 -2.29 -20.95
N LEU A 255 21.52 -1.76 -19.86
CA LEU A 255 21.81 -0.32 -19.73
C LEU A 255 22.89 0.15 -20.70
N TYR A 256 23.94 -0.65 -20.90
CA TYR A 256 25.01 -0.31 -21.84
C TYR A 256 24.55 -0.21 -23.30
N HIS A 257 23.48 -0.92 -23.68
CA HIS A 257 22.92 -0.87 -25.03
C HIS A 257 21.80 0.17 -25.22
N LEU A 258 21.45 0.94 -24.18
CA LEU A 258 20.49 2.05 -24.25
C LEU A 258 21.14 3.41 -24.53
N TYR A 259 22.48 3.49 -24.47
CA TYR A 259 23.29 4.67 -24.75
C TYR A 259 24.24 4.40 -25.92
#